data_AF-A0A392VLK6-F1
#
_entry.id   AF-A0A392VLK6-F1
#
_cell.length_a   1.000
_cell.length_b   1.000
_cell.length_c   1.000
_cell.angle_alpha   90.00
_cell.angle_beta   90.00
_cell.angle_gamma   90.00
#
_symmetry.space_group_name_H-M   'P 1'
#
loop_
_entity.id
_entity.type
_entity.pdbx_description
1 polymer ?
#
loop_
_entity_poly.entity_id
_entity_poly.type
_entity_poly.pdbx_seq_one_letter_code
_entity_poly.pdbx_strand_id
1 'polypeptide(L)' 'FQFALEQMRIVFPEIDAAKLGEMDSTHTIVDGKLVPYTPSAAS' A
#
# COMPACT_ATOMS: atom_id res chain seq x y z
N PHE A 1 -8.05 7.08 -3.35
CA PHE A 1 -6.81 6.33 -3.59
C PHE A 1 -5.89 7.01 -4.61
N GLN A 2 -6.38 7.33 -5.82
CA GLN A 2 -5.60 7.99 -6.89
C GLN A 2 -4.88 9.29 -6.46
N PHE A 3 -5.57 10.16 -5.72
CA PHE A 3 -4.98 11.42 -5.24
C PHE A 3 -3.76 11.21 -4.32
N ALA A 4 -3.82 10.24 -3.41
CA ALA A 4 -2.70 9.94 -2.51
C ALA A 4 -1.49 9.40 -3.29
N LEU A 5 -1.73 8.57 -4.32
CA LEU A 5 -0.68 8.06 -5.22
C LEU A 5 -0.04 9.19 -6.05
N GLU A 6 -0.84 10.15 -6.52
CA GLU A 6 -0.30 11.32 -7.23
C GLU A 6 0.54 12.21 -6.32
N GLN A 7 0.12 12.42 -5.07
CA GLN A 7 0.95 13.15 -4.10
C GLN A 7 2.24 12.39 -3.75
N MET A 8 2.19 11.06 -3.61
CA MET A 8 3.39 10.25 -3.36
C MET A 8 4.39 10.29 -4.50
N ARG A 9 3.94 10.35 -5.76
CA ARG A 9 4.82 10.55 -6.93
C ARG A 9 5.53 11.90 -6.95
N ILE A 10 4.91 12.93 -6.39
CA ILE A 10 5.51 14.27 -6.30
C ILE A 10 6.58 14.30 -5.20
N VAL A 11 6.31 13.67 -4.06
CA VAL A 11 7.21 13.66 -2.90
C VAL A 11 8.34 12.61 -3.04
N PHE A 12 8.06 11.49 -3.72
CA PHE A 12 8.98 10.37 -3.91
C PHE A 12 8.95 9.88 -5.37
N PRO A 13 9.60 10.62 -6.29
CA PRO A 13 9.54 10.35 -7.73
C PRO A 13 10.19 9.02 -8.15
N GLU A 14 11.06 8.44 -7.32
CA GLU A 14 11.65 7.12 -7.53
C GLU A 14 10.69 5.94 -7.28
N ILE A 15 9.53 6.18 -6.66
CA ILE A 15 8.59 5.11 -6.33
C ILE A 15 7.68 4.82 -7.52
N ASP A 16 7.79 3.60 -8.04
CA ASP A 16 6.91 3.09 -9.08
C ASP A 16 5.48 2.92 -8.55
N ALA A 17 4.53 3.67 -9.12
CA ALA A 17 3.13 3.59 -8.72
C ALA A 17 2.50 2.22 -8.96
N ALA A 18 3.03 1.42 -9.89
CA ALA A 18 2.57 0.04 -10.08
C ALA A 18 2.88 -0.82 -8.83
N LYS A 19 4.07 -0.65 -8.25
CA LYS A 19 4.47 -1.34 -7.01
C LYS A 19 3.69 -0.86 -5.80
N LEU A 20 3.37 0.44 -5.72
CA LEU A 20 2.52 0.99 -4.65
C LEU A 20 1.11 0.40 -4.65
N GLY A 21 0.48 0.27 -5.83
CA GLY A 21 -0.85 -0.33 -5.95
C GLY A 21 -0.88 -1.81 -5.56
N GLU A 22 0.18 -2.55 -5.88
CA GLU A 22 0.34 -3.96 -5.46
C GLU A 22 0.52 -4.07 -3.93
N MET A 23 1.32 -3.19 -3.34
CA MET A 23 1.60 -3.17 -1.90
C MET A 23 0.35 -2.83 -1.10
N ASP A 24 -0.47 -1.86 -1.53
CA ASP A 24 -1.75 -1.54 -0.89
C ASP A 24 -2.76 -2.69 -0.96
N SER A 25 -2.84 -3.39 -2.10
CA SER A 25 -3.83 -4.45 -2.31
C SER A 25 -3.54 -5.73 -1.50
N THR A 26 -2.30 -5.91 -1.05
CA THR A 26 -1.81 -7.16 -0.45
C THR A 26 -1.30 -6.99 0.97
N HIS A 27 -1.31 -5.78 1.53
CA HIS A 27 -0.79 -5.49 2.86
C HIS A 27 -1.76 -4.66 3.69
N THR A 28 -1.64 -4.76 5.00
CA THR A 28 -2.39 -3.98 5.99
C THR A 28 -1.39 -3.33 6.94
N ILE A 29 -1.82 -2.24 7.59
CA ILE A 29 -1.01 -1.55 8.59
C ILE A 29 -1.48 -2.00 9.98
N VAL A 30 -0.59 -2.66 10.72
CA VAL A 30 -0.80 -3.04 12.12
C VAL A 30 0.30 -2.40 12.96
N ASP A 31 -0.08 -1.62 13.97
CA ASP A 31 0.85 -0.87 14.84
C ASP A 31 1.87 0.00 14.09
N GLY A 32 1.43 0.63 13.00
CA GLY A 32 2.29 1.48 12.17
C GLY A 32 3.30 0.72 11.31
N LYS A 33 3.25 -0.62 11.28
CA LYS A 33 4.07 -1.46 10.41
C LYS A 33 3.23 -2.07 9.29
N LEU A 34 3.78 -2.04 8.08
CA LEU A 34 3.20 -2.74 6.94
C LEU A 34 3.40 -4.26 7.11
N VAL A 35 2.33 -5.03 7.10
CA VAL A 35 2.34 -6.49 7.18
C VAL A 35 1.50 -7.09 6.05
N PRO A 36 1.86 -8.26 5.50
CA PRO A 36 1.04 -8.93 4.49
C PRO A 36 -0.38 -9.14 5.01
N TYR A 37 -1.36 -8.87 4.14
CA TYR A 37 -2.76 -9.12 4.41
C TYR A 37 -2.98 -10.63 4.49
N THR A 38 -3.23 -11.10 5.71
CA THR A 38 -3.74 -12.44 5.96
C THR A 38 -5.26 -12.33 6.05
N PRO A 39 -6.02 -12.86 5.08
CA PRO A 39 -7.46 -13.00 5.26
C PRO A 39 -7.66 -13.86 6.51
N SER A 40 -8.27 -13.31 7.55
CA SER A 40 -8.75 -14.14 8.66
C SER A 40 -9.64 -15.20 8.04
N ALA A 41 -9.29 -16.48 8.18
CA ALA A 41 -10.15 -17.57 7.74
C ALA A 41 -11.49 -17.38 8.43
N ALA A 42 -12.48 -16.89 7.68
CA ALA A 42 -13.84 -16.76 8.15
C ALA A 42 -14.28 -18.16 8.56
N SER A 43 -14.44 -18.36 9.86
CA SER A 43 -14.96 -19.59 10.46
C SER A 43 -16.48 -19.59 10.44
#